data_AF-A0A7C9E8N1-F1
#
_entry.id   AF-A0A7C9E8N1-F1
#
_cell.length_a   1.000
_cell.length_b   1.000
_cell.length_c   1.000
_cell.angle_alpha   90.00
_cell.angle_beta   90.00
_cell.angle_gamma   90.00
#
_symmetry.space_group_name_H-M   'P 1'
#
loop_
_entity.id
_entity.type
_entity.pdbx_description
1 polymer ?
#
loop_
_entity_poly.entity_id
_entity_poly.type
_entity_poly.pdbx_seq_one_letter_code
_entity_poly.pdbx_strand_id
1 'polypeptide(L)'
;VLFRSVLSKLNLELTEVQRSADYLIAKIPVARTCADSNSGKTLSLNLGGSPFFIDTLRNVFASVGCDGYSSLYDEENQKIAGCRSTCNPPAQVIEGCNGYHCCQSDLRSITPFQRYTLEVTTGGGCRAGFLTARTFLQTNSSVAAAMGGSETVPVVLGWKVGKDTAGPVNFRGQLTAVAGSVLGALGLGISVVFASSCCIWWCWLWKTKNRRKEVRLRKKYFKRRLKEEWSSDMDVVGKTKLFPLKVLKSATNNFHEDRILGQGGQGTVYKGMSANG
;
A
#
# COMPACT_ATOMS: atom_id res chain seq x y z
N VAL A 1 7.26 -8.28 29.84
CA VAL A 1 8.03 -9.19 30.72
C VAL A 1 8.33 -10.51 30.03
N LEU A 2 7.33 -11.24 29.53
CA LEU A 2 7.51 -12.53 28.83
C LEU A 2 8.53 -12.47 27.67
N PHE A 3 8.41 -11.53 26.74
CA PHE A 3 9.34 -11.42 25.61
C PHE A 3 10.81 -11.15 26.01
N ARG A 4 11.04 -10.33 27.04
CA ARG A 4 12.40 -10.07 27.58
C ARG A 4 13.02 -11.35 28.14
N SER A 5 12.24 -12.15 28.86
CA SER A 5 12.69 -13.40 29.48
C SER A 5 13.01 -14.49 28.44
N VAL A 6 12.24 -14.58 27.35
CA VAL A 6 12.52 -15.53 26.26
C VAL A 6 13.78 -15.13 25.48
N LEU A 7 13.94 -13.84 25.16
CA LEU A 7 15.11 -13.36 24.43
C LEU A 7 16.40 -13.41 25.26
N SER A 8 16.32 -13.15 26.58
CA SER A 8 17.49 -13.30 27.45
C SER A 8 17.98 -14.75 27.52
N LYS A 9 17.08 -15.74 27.45
CA LYS A 9 17.46 -17.16 27.34
C LYS A 9 18.17 -17.50 26.02
N LEU A 10 17.98 -16.69 24.98
CA LEU A 10 18.65 -16.79 23.69
C LEU A 10 19.90 -15.90 23.61
N ASN A 11 20.35 -15.32 24.72
CA ASN A 11 21.43 -14.32 24.79
C ASN A 11 21.20 -13.09 23.88
N LEU A 12 19.94 -12.73 23.62
CA LEU A 12 19.57 -11.56 22.85
C LEU A 12 19.09 -10.43 23.76
N GLU A 13 19.60 -9.22 23.54
CA GLU A 13 19.17 -8.04 24.28
C GLU A 13 17.98 -7.38 23.59
N LEU A 14 16.82 -7.32 24.27
CA LEU A 14 15.64 -6.63 23.75
C LEU A 14 15.78 -5.12 23.98
N THR A 15 15.79 -4.34 22.90
CA THR A 15 15.91 -2.88 22.97
C THR A 15 14.55 -2.22 23.09
N GLU A 16 13.61 -2.58 22.23
CA GLU A 16 12.28 -1.95 22.20
C GLU A 16 11.17 -2.93 21.83
N VAL A 17 10.00 -2.74 22.43
CA VAL A 17 8.76 -3.46 22.10
C VAL A 17 7.79 -2.47 21.48
N GLN A 18 7.66 -2.48 20.16
CA GLN A 18 6.74 -1.59 19.48
C GLN A 18 5.36 -2.25 19.37
N ARG A 19 4.58 -2.15 20.45
CA ARG A 19 3.24 -2.78 20.56
C ARG A 19 2.24 -2.32 19.49
N SER A 20 2.46 -1.16 18.87
CA SER A 20 1.58 -0.63 17.81
C SER A 20 1.80 -1.29 16.44
N ALA A 21 2.84 -2.11 16.26
CA ALA A 21 3.30 -2.52 14.94
C ALA A 21 3.55 -4.04 14.76
N ASP A 22 3.12 -4.87 15.71
CA ASP A 22 3.23 -6.35 15.68
C ASP A 22 4.66 -6.91 15.57
N TYR A 23 5.69 -6.11 15.88
CA TYR A 23 7.08 -6.55 15.89
C TYR A 23 7.86 -6.05 17.10
N LEU A 24 9.03 -6.66 17.32
CA LEU A 24 9.98 -6.30 18.37
C LEU A 24 11.35 -5.99 17.75
N ILE A 25 12.16 -5.18 18.44
CA ILE A 25 13.54 -4.91 18.00
C ILE A 25 14.50 -5.52 19.02
N ALA A 26 15.29 -6.49 18.55
CA ALA A 26 16.33 -7.15 19.34
C ALA A 26 17.72 -6.77 18.80
N LYS A 27 18.71 -6.68 19.68
CA LYS A 27 20.12 -6.55 19.30
C LYS A 27 20.70 -7.93 19.06
N ILE A 28 21.26 -8.12 17.87
CA ILE A 28 21.92 -9.34 17.45
C ILE A 28 23.39 -9.03 17.17
N PRO A 29 24.34 -9.91 17.54
CA PRO A 29 25.75 -9.69 17.29
C PRO A 29 26.08 -9.61 15.80
N VAL A 30 27.14 -8.86 15.49
CA VAL A 30 27.71 -8.76 14.15
C VAL A 30 28.81 -9.81 13.96
N ALA A 31 28.79 -10.55 12.85
CA ALA A 31 29.90 -11.45 12.53
C ALA A 31 31.01 -10.65 11.86
N ARG A 32 32.22 -10.65 12.44
CA ARG A 32 33.40 -9.97 11.90
C ARG A 32 34.58 -10.92 11.72
N THR A 33 35.33 -10.73 10.64
CA THR A 33 36.62 -11.37 10.40
C THR A 33 37.59 -10.37 9.76
N CYS A 34 38.87 -10.45 10.14
CA CYS A 34 39.96 -9.61 9.64
C CYS A 34 41.14 -10.51 9.25
N ALA A 35 42.07 -10.00 8.44
CA ALA A 35 43.14 -10.75 7.77
C ALA A 35 44.02 -11.64 8.69
N ASP A 36 44.06 -11.37 10.00
CA ASP A 36 44.78 -12.21 10.96
C ASP A 36 44.12 -13.58 11.19
N SER A 37 42.88 -13.74 10.73
CA SER A 37 42.11 -14.98 10.79
C SER A 37 42.03 -15.62 9.40
N ASN A 38 42.87 -16.63 9.12
CA ASN A 38 42.70 -17.50 7.96
C ASN A 38 41.36 -18.29 7.98
N SER A 39 40.55 -18.11 9.03
CA SER A 39 39.22 -18.66 9.19
C SER A 39 38.15 -17.58 8.96
N GLY A 40 37.20 -17.90 8.07
CA GLY A 40 35.96 -17.13 7.98
C GLY A 40 35.22 -17.13 9.32
N LYS A 41 34.39 -16.10 9.55
CA LYS A 41 33.54 -16.04 10.75
C LYS A 41 32.15 -16.57 10.43
N THR A 42 31.70 -17.53 11.24
CA THR A 42 30.34 -18.06 11.18
C THR A 42 29.55 -17.62 12.40
N LEU A 43 28.32 -17.14 12.18
CA LEU A 43 27.35 -16.78 13.21
C LEU A 43 26.03 -17.48 12.89
N SER A 44 25.54 -18.31 13.80
CA SER A 44 24.25 -18.97 13.67
C SER A 44 23.28 -18.44 14.71
N LEU A 45 22.04 -18.19 14.29
CA LEU A 45 20.94 -17.83 15.17
C LEU A 45 19.83 -18.87 15.08
N ASN A 46 19.31 -19.28 16.24
CA ASN A 46 18.21 -20.21 16.33
C ASN A 46 17.12 -19.67 17.27
N LEU A 47 16.01 -19.22 16.69
CA LEU A 47 14.79 -18.79 17.38
C LEU A 47 13.75 -19.92 17.46
N GLY A 48 14.09 -21.13 17.04
CA GLY A 48 13.18 -22.28 17.02
C GLY A 48 12.69 -22.61 18.43
N GLY A 49 11.41 -22.99 18.55
CA GLY A 49 10.74 -23.20 19.85
C GLY A 49 10.33 -21.90 20.56
N SER A 50 10.66 -20.74 20.01
CA SER A 50 10.10 -19.45 20.42
C SER A 50 8.99 -18.99 19.46
N PRO A 51 8.10 -18.07 19.87
CA PRO A 51 7.10 -17.48 18.98
C PRO A 51 7.67 -16.50 17.95
N PHE A 52 8.99 -16.26 17.96
CA PHE A 52 9.65 -15.23 17.17
C PHE A 52 10.18 -15.75 15.84
N PHE A 53 10.17 -14.90 14.83
CA PHE A 53 10.78 -15.15 13.53
C PHE A 53 11.39 -13.87 12.96
N ILE A 54 12.32 -14.03 12.03
CA ILE A 54 12.94 -12.94 11.30
C ILE A 54 11.95 -12.39 10.27
N ASP A 55 11.57 -11.13 10.42
CA ASP A 55 10.69 -10.45 9.47
C ASP A 55 11.47 -9.98 8.24
N THR A 56 11.33 -10.69 7.13
CA THR A 56 12.04 -10.42 5.87
C THR A 56 11.60 -9.14 5.17
N LEU A 57 10.44 -8.57 5.54
CA LEU A 57 9.96 -7.31 4.97
C LEU A 57 10.66 -6.09 5.60
N ARG A 58 10.95 -6.18 6.89
CA ARG A 58 11.50 -5.07 7.69
C ARG A 58 13.00 -5.17 7.93
N ASN A 59 13.61 -6.31 7.66
CA ASN A 59 15.05 -6.50 7.71
C ASN A 59 15.71 -6.51 6.33
N VAL A 60 17.02 -6.32 6.35
CA VAL A 60 17.90 -6.41 5.20
C VAL A 60 19.18 -7.11 5.64
N PHE A 61 19.76 -7.92 4.75
CA PHE A 61 21.08 -8.48 4.97
C PHE A 61 22.11 -7.49 4.46
N ALA A 62 23.11 -7.13 5.27
CA ALA A 62 24.14 -6.19 4.87
C ALA A 62 25.53 -6.70 5.25
N SER A 63 26.52 -6.23 4.51
CA SER A 63 27.92 -6.50 4.77
C SER A 63 28.76 -5.27 4.46
N VAL A 64 29.83 -5.08 5.22
CA VAL A 64 30.77 -3.96 5.05
C VAL A 64 32.18 -4.50 5.14
N GLY A 65 33.07 -3.94 4.35
CA GLY A 65 34.42 -4.41 4.16
C GLY A 65 34.67 -4.74 2.70
N CYS A 66 35.93 -5.03 2.38
CA CYS A 66 36.38 -5.33 1.03
C CYS A 66 37.04 -6.69 0.97
N ASP A 67 37.21 -7.19 -0.26
CA ASP A 67 37.96 -8.42 -0.56
C ASP A 67 37.40 -9.65 0.15
N GLY A 68 36.33 -10.24 -0.40
CA GLY A 68 35.63 -11.40 0.18
C GLY A 68 34.12 -11.28 0.01
N TYR A 69 33.36 -12.12 0.72
CA TYR A 69 31.91 -12.16 0.61
C TYR A 69 31.24 -12.48 1.95
N SER A 70 29.98 -12.11 2.08
CA SER A 70 29.10 -12.62 3.14
C SER A 70 27.96 -13.40 2.52
N SER A 71 27.59 -14.52 3.13
CA SER A 71 26.49 -15.38 2.68
C SER A 71 25.58 -15.71 3.85
N LEU A 72 24.27 -15.70 3.57
CA LEU A 72 23.23 -16.08 4.50
C LEU A 72 22.62 -17.40 4.03
N TYR A 73 22.55 -18.35 4.94
CA TYR A 73 22.02 -19.68 4.73
C TYR A 73 20.80 -19.90 5.60
N ASP A 74 19.81 -20.62 5.08
CA ASP A 74 18.66 -21.07 5.83
C ASP A 74 18.96 -22.33 6.67
N GLU A 75 17.92 -22.94 7.23
CA GLU A 75 18.02 -24.17 8.02
C GLU A 75 18.34 -25.42 7.20
N GLU A 76 18.12 -25.40 5.89
CA GLU A 76 18.48 -26.47 4.95
C GLU A 76 19.87 -26.26 4.34
N ASN A 77 20.64 -25.31 4.88
CA ASN A 77 21.94 -24.89 4.39
C ASN A 77 21.91 -24.39 2.93
N GLN A 78 20.76 -23.90 2.46
CA GLN A 78 20.62 -23.26 1.16
C GLN A 78 20.99 -21.78 1.28
N LYS A 79 21.78 -21.29 0.33
CA LYS A 79 22.16 -19.88 0.29
C LYS A 79 20.97 -19.03 -0.15
N ILE A 80 20.39 -18.28 0.79
CA ILE A 80 19.22 -17.45 0.56
C ILE A 80 19.58 -15.99 0.24
N ALA A 81 20.76 -15.53 0.65
CA ALA A 81 21.27 -14.21 0.28
C ALA A 81 22.81 -14.18 0.25
N GLY A 82 23.36 -13.30 -0.58
CA GLY A 82 24.81 -13.08 -0.69
C GLY A 82 25.12 -11.60 -0.88
N CYS A 83 26.26 -11.16 -0.36
CA CYS A 83 26.65 -9.76 -0.33
C CYS A 83 28.15 -9.64 -0.62
N ARG A 84 28.51 -8.85 -1.65
CA ARG A 84 29.89 -8.54 -2.04
C ARG A 84 29.99 -7.06 -2.40
N SER A 85 31.11 -6.45 -2.01
CA SER A 85 31.41 -5.03 -2.19
C SER A 85 32.84 -4.84 -2.73
N THR A 86 33.08 -3.71 -3.39
CA THR A 86 34.39 -3.30 -3.93
C THR A 86 34.93 -2.08 -3.19
N CYS A 87 36.26 -1.89 -3.20
CA CYS A 87 36.96 -0.83 -2.48
C CYS A 87 37.47 0.31 -3.37
N ASN A 88 37.15 0.29 -4.67
CA ASN A 88 37.58 1.32 -5.62
C ASN A 88 36.37 2.12 -6.10
N PRO A 89 35.86 3.09 -5.30
CA PRO A 89 34.72 3.90 -5.70
C PRO A 89 35.08 4.87 -6.82
N PRO A 90 34.12 5.23 -7.70
CA PRO A 90 34.29 6.34 -8.62
C PRO A 90 34.46 7.67 -7.87
N ALA A 91 35.06 8.67 -8.50
CA ALA A 91 35.41 9.97 -7.88
C ALA A 91 34.21 10.76 -7.30
N GLN A 92 32.98 10.39 -7.64
CA GLN A 92 31.77 10.93 -7.01
C GLN A 92 31.36 10.04 -5.83
N VAL A 93 31.37 10.63 -4.63
CA VAL A 93 30.93 10.00 -3.39
C VAL A 93 29.41 9.80 -3.47
N ILE A 94 28.97 8.56 -3.69
CA ILE A 94 27.56 8.21 -3.57
C ILE A 94 27.32 7.85 -2.10
N GLU A 95 26.57 8.69 -1.39
CA GLU A 95 26.14 8.38 -0.02
C GLU A 95 25.31 7.08 0.04
N GLY A 96 25.44 6.34 1.13
CA GLY A 96 24.71 5.09 1.35
C GLY A 96 25.43 3.81 0.91
N CYS A 97 24.67 2.71 0.82
CA CYS A 97 25.21 1.37 0.63
C CYS A 97 24.94 0.78 -0.76
N ASN A 98 25.85 1.08 -1.68
CA ASN A 98 25.64 0.88 -3.12
C ASN A 98 26.63 -0.11 -3.76
N GLY A 99 27.27 -0.97 -2.95
CA GLY A 99 28.28 -1.93 -3.43
C GLY A 99 29.73 -1.45 -3.27
N TYR A 100 29.95 -0.20 -2.86
CA TYR A 100 31.27 0.34 -2.54
C TYR A 100 31.48 0.36 -1.02
N HIS A 101 32.52 -0.31 -0.53
CA HIS A 101 32.82 -0.56 0.89
C HIS A 101 31.72 -1.27 1.71
N CYS A 102 30.48 -1.32 1.23
CA CYS A 102 29.39 -2.11 1.78
C CYS A 102 28.43 -2.56 0.69
N CYS A 103 27.62 -3.55 1.02
CA CYS A 103 26.55 -4.05 0.18
C CYS A 103 25.33 -4.38 1.05
N GLN A 104 24.16 -4.45 0.41
CA GLN A 104 22.92 -4.91 1.03
C GLN A 104 22.18 -5.84 0.07
N SER A 105 21.51 -6.84 0.62
CA SER A 105 20.75 -7.84 -0.12
C SER A 105 19.33 -7.86 0.43
N ASP A 106 18.38 -7.69 -0.47
CA ASP A 106 16.97 -7.66 -0.14
C ASP A 106 16.44 -9.06 0.19
N LEU A 107 15.66 -9.17 1.25
CA LEU A 107 15.11 -10.43 1.72
C LEU A 107 13.59 -10.55 1.47
N ARG A 108 12.94 -9.51 0.92
CA ARG A 108 11.47 -9.45 0.77
C ARG A 108 10.85 -10.62 0.01
N SER A 109 11.59 -11.26 -0.88
CA SER A 109 11.14 -12.43 -1.64
C SER A 109 11.31 -13.76 -0.89
N ILE A 110 11.90 -13.74 0.30
CA ILE A 110 12.19 -14.92 1.14
C ILE A 110 11.10 -15.02 2.21
N THR A 111 10.61 -16.23 2.45
CA THR A 111 9.68 -16.50 3.54
C THR A 111 10.33 -16.21 4.89
N PRO A 112 9.61 -15.64 5.88
CA PRO A 112 10.15 -15.47 7.22
C PRO A 112 10.73 -16.78 7.79
N PHE A 113 11.81 -16.69 8.55
CA PHE A 113 12.55 -17.86 9.06
C PHE A 113 12.92 -17.69 10.53
N GLN A 114 13.12 -18.80 11.25
CA GLN A 114 13.54 -18.79 12.66
C GLN A 114 15.02 -19.13 12.84
N ARG A 115 15.64 -19.72 11.82
CA ARG A 115 17.02 -20.20 11.87
C ARG A 115 17.77 -19.69 10.65
N TYR A 116 18.98 -19.23 10.88
CA TYR A 116 19.89 -18.89 9.80
C TYR A 116 21.34 -19.06 10.25
N THR A 117 22.21 -19.26 9.28
CA THR A 117 23.65 -19.22 9.45
C THR A 117 24.22 -18.14 8.55
N LEU A 118 25.11 -17.33 9.08
CA LEU A 118 25.77 -16.24 8.39
C LEU A 118 27.26 -16.53 8.36
N GLU A 119 27.82 -16.55 7.15
CA GLU A 119 29.24 -16.75 6.92
C GLU A 119 29.84 -15.48 6.35
N VAL A 120 31.00 -15.10 6.89
CA VAL A 120 31.77 -13.94 6.45
C VAL A 120 33.18 -14.38 6.14
N THR A 121 33.63 -14.10 4.93
CA THR A 121 34.99 -14.36 4.47
C THR A 121 35.72 -13.06 4.17
N THR A 122 37.03 -13.09 4.34
CA THR A 122 37.92 -12.00 3.93
C THR A 122 39.09 -12.54 3.12
N GLY A 123 39.62 -11.72 2.23
CA GLY A 123 40.76 -11.96 1.37
C GLY A 123 41.86 -10.92 1.54
N GLY A 124 41.88 -10.18 2.66
CA GLY A 124 42.95 -9.23 2.98
C GLY A 124 42.56 -8.05 3.88
N GLY A 125 41.26 -7.79 4.05
CA GLY A 125 40.75 -6.68 4.88
C GLY A 125 39.91 -7.15 6.07
N CYS A 126 39.29 -6.22 6.80
CA CYS A 126 38.22 -6.54 7.72
C CYS A 126 36.88 -6.57 6.98
N ARG A 127 36.07 -7.61 7.21
CA ARG A 127 34.69 -7.68 6.77
C ARG A 127 33.77 -8.02 7.94
N ALA A 128 32.60 -7.42 7.92
CA ALA A 128 31.53 -7.67 8.86
C ALA A 128 30.22 -7.92 8.12
N GLY A 129 29.53 -8.99 8.46
CA GLY A 129 28.21 -9.34 7.93
C GLY A 129 27.17 -9.40 9.03
N PHE A 130 25.97 -8.88 8.75
CA PHE A 130 24.89 -8.84 9.74
C PHE A 130 23.53 -8.69 9.06
N LEU A 131 22.50 -9.13 9.78
CA LEU A 131 21.11 -8.87 9.48
C LEU A 131 20.67 -7.66 10.32
N THR A 132 19.95 -6.69 9.76
CA THR A 132 19.49 -5.52 10.51
C THR A 132 18.16 -4.96 9.99
N ALA A 133 17.51 -4.14 10.81
CA ALA A 133 16.36 -3.33 10.43
C ALA A 133 16.72 -2.41 9.25
N ARG A 134 15.85 -2.33 8.23
CA ARG A 134 16.09 -1.50 7.04
C ARG A 134 16.29 -0.01 7.39
N THR A 135 15.56 0.48 8.38
CA THR A 135 15.65 1.87 8.86
C THR A 135 17.03 2.20 9.44
N PHE A 136 17.74 1.23 10.01
CA PHE A 136 19.07 1.43 10.59
C PHE A 136 20.13 1.83 9.55
N LEU A 137 20.00 1.33 8.32
CA LEU A 137 20.89 1.71 7.21
C LEU A 137 20.49 3.04 6.55
N GLN A 138 19.24 3.48 6.71
CA GLN A 138 18.75 4.73 6.14
C GLN A 138 19.14 5.95 6.99
N THR A 139 19.20 5.80 8.31
CA THR A 139 19.54 6.90 9.23
C THR A 139 21.04 7.17 9.31
N ASN A 140 21.88 6.18 8.97
CA ASN A 140 23.34 6.29 8.99
C ASN A 140 23.85 6.42 7.55
N SER A 141 23.96 7.65 7.03
CA SER A 141 24.37 7.96 5.64
C SER A 141 25.75 7.40 5.26
N SER A 142 26.59 7.06 6.23
CA SER A 142 27.79 6.24 6.04
C SER A 142 27.67 4.93 6.82
N VAL A 143 27.40 3.85 6.11
CA VAL A 143 27.42 2.48 6.67
C VAL A 143 28.79 2.12 7.27
N ALA A 144 29.86 2.82 6.88
CA ALA A 144 31.17 2.78 7.52
C ALA A 144 31.17 3.35 8.96
N ALA A 145 30.45 4.45 9.22
CA ALA A 145 30.33 5.02 10.58
C ALA A 145 29.44 4.18 11.50
N ALA A 146 28.42 3.50 10.95
CA ALA A 146 27.57 2.57 11.73
C ALA A 146 28.35 1.37 12.31
N MET A 147 29.56 1.11 11.80
CA MET A 147 30.40 -0.02 12.23
C MET A 147 31.78 0.35 12.74
N GLY A 148 32.06 1.62 12.97
CA GLY A 148 33.24 2.07 13.72
C GLY A 148 33.21 1.69 15.22
N GLY A 149 32.63 0.54 15.59
CA GLY A 149 32.68 0.01 16.96
C GLY A 149 31.48 -0.81 17.45
N SER A 150 30.31 -0.81 16.79
CA SER A 150 29.15 -1.49 17.38
C SER A 150 29.25 -3.02 17.30
N GLU A 151 29.21 -3.72 18.42
CA GLU A 151 29.22 -5.21 18.47
C GLU A 151 27.87 -5.84 18.09
N THR A 152 26.79 -5.05 18.13
CA THR A 152 25.42 -5.51 17.86
C THR A 152 24.68 -4.57 16.92
N VAL A 153 23.63 -5.08 16.28
CA VAL A 153 22.74 -4.31 15.39
C VAL A 153 21.27 -4.59 15.70
N PRO A 154 20.37 -3.61 15.49
CA PRO A 154 18.95 -3.82 15.69
C PRO A 154 18.37 -4.71 14.59
N VAL A 155 17.58 -5.71 14.98
CA VAL A 155 16.88 -6.64 14.10
C VAL A 155 15.41 -6.67 14.46
N VAL A 156 14.55 -6.60 13.45
CA VAL A 156 13.10 -6.65 13.62
C VAL A 156 12.64 -8.10 13.68
N LEU A 157 12.04 -8.50 14.80
CA LEU A 157 11.44 -9.82 14.99
C LEU A 157 9.92 -9.72 14.90
N GLY A 158 9.33 -10.49 14.01
CA GLY A 158 7.90 -10.77 14.05
C GLY A 158 7.59 -11.81 15.12
N TRP A 159 6.37 -11.81 15.64
CA TRP A 159 5.93 -12.82 16.60
C TRP A 159 4.51 -13.31 16.29
N LYS A 160 4.24 -14.56 16.63
CA LYS A 160 2.89 -15.13 16.62
C LYS A 160 2.67 -15.89 17.92
N VAL A 161 1.58 -15.60 18.62
CA VAL A 161 1.15 -16.45 19.75
C VAL A 161 0.55 -17.72 19.18
N GLY A 162 1.30 -18.81 19.27
CA GLY A 162 0.77 -20.15 19.08
C GLY A 162 -0.17 -20.48 20.24
N LYS A 163 -1.32 -21.11 19.95
CA LYS A 163 -1.93 -22.01 20.93
C LYS A 163 -0.92 -23.14 21.17
N ASP A 164 -0.68 -23.50 22.43
CA ASP A 164 0.33 -24.47 22.85
C ASP A 164 0.32 -25.75 22.00
N THR A 165 1.26 -25.87 21.07
CA THR A 165 1.76 -27.16 20.59
C THR A 165 3.25 -27.01 20.28
N ALA A 166 4.08 -27.53 21.18
CA ALA A 166 5.50 -27.70 20.98
C ALA A 166 5.74 -28.69 19.82
N GLY A 167 6.24 -28.17 18.71
CA GLY A 167 6.73 -28.94 17.57
C GLY A 167 7.65 -28.06 16.71
N PRO A 168 8.59 -28.64 15.95
CA PRO A 168 9.42 -27.87 15.03
C PRO A 168 8.51 -27.10 14.07
N VAL A 169 8.70 -25.79 13.99
CA VAL A 169 7.93 -24.91 13.10
C VAL A 169 8.37 -25.22 11.68
N ASN A 170 7.65 -26.15 11.07
CA ASN A 170 7.90 -26.64 9.73
C ASN A 170 7.48 -25.54 8.73
N PHE A 171 8.42 -24.70 8.29
CA PHE A 171 8.14 -23.69 7.24
C PHE A 171 7.89 -24.33 5.86
N ARG A 172 8.09 -25.65 5.73
CA ARG A 172 7.84 -26.45 4.52
C ARG A 172 6.37 -26.81 4.28
N GLY A 173 5.44 -26.32 5.10
CA GLY A 173 4.00 -26.62 4.98
C GLY A 173 3.13 -25.47 4.47
N GLN A 174 3.68 -24.29 4.16
CA GLN A 174 2.87 -23.09 3.88
C GLN A 174 2.97 -22.54 2.45
N LEU A 175 3.52 -23.32 1.51
CA LEU A 175 3.38 -23.04 0.06
C LEU A 175 2.74 -24.16 -0.77
N THR A 176 2.47 -25.36 -0.22
CA THR A 176 1.82 -26.45 -0.97
C THR A 176 0.51 -26.98 -0.36
N ALA A 177 0.09 -26.50 0.81
CA ALA A 177 -1.22 -26.84 1.40
C ALA A 177 -2.32 -25.79 1.18
N VAL A 178 -2.09 -24.79 0.31
CA VAL A 178 -3.14 -23.83 -0.14
C VAL A 178 -3.50 -24.04 -1.62
N ALA A 179 -2.70 -24.81 -2.37
CA ALA A 179 -2.98 -25.10 -3.79
C ALA A 179 -3.86 -26.35 -4.02
N GLY A 180 -3.86 -27.34 -3.10
CA GLY A 180 -4.56 -28.61 -3.30
C GLY A 180 -6.02 -28.67 -2.84
N SER A 181 -6.39 -27.93 -1.79
CA SER A 181 -7.74 -28.04 -1.19
C SER A 181 -8.72 -26.96 -1.65
N VAL A 182 -8.25 -25.99 -2.44
CA VAL A 182 -9.10 -24.92 -3.00
C VAL A 182 -9.61 -25.26 -4.41
N LEU A 183 -8.93 -26.16 -5.13
CA LEU A 183 -9.32 -26.53 -6.50
C LEU A 183 -10.38 -27.66 -6.59
N GLY A 184 -10.67 -28.36 -5.50
CA GLY A 184 -11.74 -29.38 -5.46
C GLY A 184 -13.11 -28.89 -4.98
N ALA A 185 -13.18 -27.77 -4.27
CA ALA A 185 -14.41 -27.32 -3.60
C ALA A 185 -14.86 -25.87 -3.93
N LEU A 186 -14.04 -25.06 -4.61
CA LEU A 186 -14.46 -23.71 -5.06
C LEU A 186 -14.86 -23.63 -6.55
N GLY A 187 -15.07 -24.76 -7.23
CA GLY A 187 -15.55 -24.80 -8.62
C GLY A 187 -17.05 -24.56 -8.79
N LEU A 188 -17.85 -24.82 -7.75
CA LEU A 188 -19.33 -24.72 -7.83
C LEU A 188 -19.91 -23.50 -7.10
N GLY A 189 -19.25 -22.98 -6.07
CA GLY A 189 -19.75 -21.82 -5.32
C GLY A 189 -19.50 -20.49 -6.04
N ILE A 190 -18.32 -20.33 -6.65
CA ILE A 190 -17.91 -19.08 -7.29
C ILE A 190 -18.71 -18.84 -8.58
N SER A 191 -19.00 -19.90 -9.36
CA SER A 191 -19.79 -19.79 -10.60
C SER A 191 -21.22 -19.33 -10.33
N VAL A 192 -21.86 -19.77 -9.23
CA VAL A 192 -23.22 -19.35 -8.87
C VAL A 192 -23.26 -17.89 -8.39
N VAL A 193 -22.24 -17.42 -7.67
CA VAL A 193 -22.15 -16.02 -7.21
C VAL A 193 -21.84 -15.07 -8.36
N PHE A 194 -20.96 -15.45 -9.30
CA PHE A 194 -20.69 -14.66 -10.49
C PHE A 194 -21.87 -14.66 -11.47
N ALA A 195 -22.55 -15.78 -11.66
CA ALA A 195 -23.75 -15.84 -12.51
C ALA A 195 -24.89 -15.00 -11.92
N SER A 196 -25.16 -15.10 -10.62
CA SER A 196 -26.22 -14.31 -9.97
C SER A 196 -25.89 -12.81 -9.96
N SER A 197 -24.66 -12.41 -9.64
CA SER A 197 -24.25 -11.00 -9.68
C SER A 197 -24.26 -10.43 -11.10
N CYS A 198 -23.88 -11.21 -12.11
CA CYS A 198 -23.98 -10.84 -13.52
C CYS A 198 -25.45 -10.69 -13.95
N CYS A 199 -26.34 -11.61 -13.57
CA CYS A 199 -27.77 -11.49 -13.83
C CYS A 199 -28.39 -10.28 -13.14
N ILE A 200 -28.02 -9.98 -11.88
CA ILE A 200 -28.50 -8.80 -11.15
C ILE A 200 -28.00 -7.51 -11.83
N TRP A 201 -26.73 -7.47 -12.23
CA TRP A 201 -26.16 -6.31 -12.93
C TRP A 201 -26.81 -6.13 -14.31
N TRP A 202 -27.03 -7.20 -15.07
CA TRP A 202 -27.69 -7.15 -16.38
C TRP A 202 -29.15 -6.71 -16.26
N CYS A 203 -29.89 -7.23 -15.27
CA CYS A 203 -31.25 -6.79 -14.94
C CYS A 203 -31.29 -5.31 -14.53
N TRP A 204 -30.32 -4.85 -13.73
CA TRP A 204 -30.24 -3.44 -13.34
C TRP A 204 -29.93 -2.54 -14.54
N LEU A 205 -28.98 -2.91 -15.41
CA LEU A 205 -28.67 -2.20 -16.65
C LEU A 205 -29.87 -2.17 -17.60
N TRP A 206 -30.58 -3.29 -17.76
CA TRP A 206 -31.75 -3.39 -18.62
C TRP A 206 -32.91 -2.54 -18.08
N LYS A 207 -33.18 -2.60 -16.77
CA LYS A 207 -34.17 -1.77 -16.07
C LYS A 207 -33.81 -0.29 -16.16
N THR A 208 -32.54 0.08 -16.01
CA THR A 208 -32.08 1.48 -16.15
C THR A 208 -32.24 1.98 -17.59
N LYS A 209 -31.91 1.15 -18.58
CA LYS A 209 -32.06 1.50 -20.00
C LYS A 209 -33.53 1.67 -20.37
N ASN A 210 -34.41 0.80 -19.87
CA ASN A 210 -35.85 0.91 -20.11
C ASN A 210 -36.46 2.14 -19.41
N ARG A 211 -36.07 2.42 -18.17
CA ARG A 211 -36.50 3.63 -17.45
C ARG A 211 -36.09 4.92 -18.18
N ARG A 212 -34.91 4.94 -18.82
CA ARG A 212 -34.48 6.07 -19.67
C ARG A 212 -35.32 6.22 -20.94
N LYS A 213 -35.78 5.11 -21.55
CA LYS A 213 -36.68 5.14 -22.71
C LYS A 213 -38.05 5.72 -22.33
N GLU A 214 -38.63 5.29 -21.21
CA GLU A 214 -39.90 5.81 -20.67
C GLU A 214 -39.85 7.33 -20.44
N VAL A 215 -38.78 7.83 -19.80
CA VAL A 215 -38.61 9.28 -19.58
C VAL A 215 -38.49 10.03 -20.91
N ARG A 216 -37.79 9.48 -21.91
CA ARG A 216 -37.69 10.09 -23.25
C ARG A 216 -39.04 10.08 -23.99
N LEU A 217 -39.82 9.01 -23.85
CA LEU A 217 -41.15 8.87 -24.45
C LEU A 217 -42.13 9.88 -23.82
N ARG A 218 -42.17 9.94 -22.47
CA ARG A 218 -42.96 10.94 -21.73
C ARG A 218 -42.59 12.37 -22.12
N LYS A 219 -41.30 12.70 -22.28
CA LYS A 219 -40.87 14.02 -22.78
C LYS A 219 -41.41 14.31 -24.18
N LYS A 220 -41.44 13.31 -25.08
CA LYS A 220 -42.01 13.47 -26.43
C LYS A 220 -43.53 13.67 -26.38
N TYR A 221 -44.26 12.89 -25.59
CA TYR A 221 -45.72 13.03 -25.45
C TYR A 221 -46.11 14.34 -24.77
N PHE A 222 -45.42 14.72 -23.69
CA PHE A 222 -45.63 15.99 -23.01
C PHE A 222 -45.39 17.19 -23.93
N LYS A 223 -44.33 17.15 -24.76
CA LYS A 223 -44.04 18.20 -25.73
C LYS A 223 -45.07 18.28 -26.86
N ARG A 224 -45.68 17.16 -27.28
CA ARG A 224 -46.79 17.17 -28.25
C ARG A 224 -48.05 17.73 -27.63
N ARG A 225 -48.41 17.28 -26.43
CA ARG A 225 -49.57 17.79 -25.68
C ARG A 225 -49.48 19.29 -25.43
N LEU A 226 -48.30 19.80 -25.04
CA LEU A 226 -48.06 21.25 -24.92
C LEU A 226 -48.25 22.00 -26.25
N LYS A 227 -47.89 21.40 -27.40
CA LYS A 227 -48.10 22.03 -28.71
C LYS A 227 -49.56 22.03 -29.12
N GLU A 228 -50.29 20.96 -28.85
CA GLU A 228 -51.72 20.83 -29.13
C GLU A 228 -52.53 21.79 -28.24
N GLU A 229 -52.20 21.87 -26.95
CA GLU A 229 -52.89 22.74 -25.99
C GLU A 229 -52.64 24.24 -26.28
N TRP A 230 -51.43 24.61 -26.72
CA TRP A 230 -51.16 25.96 -27.23
C TRP A 230 -51.84 26.25 -28.58
N SER A 231 -52.15 25.22 -29.37
CA SER A 231 -52.88 25.37 -30.64
C SER A 231 -54.39 25.55 -30.43
N SER A 232 -54.94 25.05 -29.32
CA SER A 232 -56.36 25.22 -28.95
C SER A 232 -56.62 26.45 -28.09
N ASP A 233 -55.66 26.87 -27.26
CA ASP A 233 -55.85 28.02 -26.35
C ASP A 233 -55.74 29.38 -27.07
N MET A 234 -55.16 29.39 -28.28
CA MET A 234 -55.17 30.57 -29.18
C MET A 234 -56.55 30.85 -29.81
N ASP A 235 -57.54 29.96 -29.64
CA ASP A 235 -58.88 30.10 -30.24
C ASP A 235 -60.01 30.31 -29.19
N VAL A 236 -59.72 30.18 -27.88
CA VAL A 236 -60.74 30.28 -26.80
C VAL A 236 -60.51 31.43 -25.81
N VAL A 237 -59.38 32.14 -25.89
CA VAL A 237 -59.04 33.23 -24.94
C VAL A 237 -59.39 34.61 -25.50
N GLY A 238 -60.69 34.86 -25.65
CA GLY A 238 -61.23 36.16 -26.05
C GLY A 238 -61.20 37.25 -24.97
N LYS A 239 -60.58 37.05 -23.80
CA LYS A 239 -60.55 38.04 -22.70
C LYS A 239 -59.27 38.16 -21.87
N THR A 240 -58.20 37.40 -22.13
CA THR A 240 -56.89 37.65 -21.49
C THR A 240 -55.81 37.89 -22.54
N LYS A 241 -55.24 39.09 -22.52
CA LYS A 241 -54.19 39.50 -23.46
C LYS A 241 -52.87 38.84 -23.05
N LEU A 242 -52.51 37.76 -23.73
CA LEU A 242 -51.27 37.03 -23.46
C LEU A 242 -50.08 37.79 -24.05
N PHE A 243 -49.17 38.28 -23.20
CA PHE A 243 -47.93 38.93 -23.66
C PHE A 243 -46.77 37.93 -23.58
N PRO A 244 -46.15 37.57 -24.72
CA PRO A 244 -45.00 36.66 -24.71
C PRO A 244 -43.82 37.31 -23.99
N LEU A 245 -43.03 36.50 -23.27
CA LEU A 245 -41.87 36.95 -22.50
C LEU A 245 -40.89 37.81 -23.30
N LYS A 246 -40.79 37.59 -24.61
CA LYS A 246 -39.96 38.41 -25.51
C LYS A 246 -40.44 39.86 -25.59
N VAL A 247 -41.74 40.09 -25.63
CA VAL A 247 -42.34 41.43 -25.63
C VAL A 247 -42.15 42.08 -24.27
N LEU A 248 -42.34 41.32 -23.18
CA LEU A 248 -42.08 41.82 -21.83
C LEU A 248 -40.62 42.21 -21.64
N LYS A 249 -39.66 41.36 -22.06
CA LYS A 249 -38.23 41.67 -22.06
C LYS A 249 -37.89 42.89 -22.91
N SER A 250 -38.49 43.04 -24.08
CA SER A 250 -38.29 44.22 -24.92
C SER A 250 -38.81 45.48 -24.23
N ALA A 251 -40.04 45.44 -23.70
CA ALA A 251 -40.71 46.57 -23.08
C ALA A 251 -40.03 47.03 -21.78
N THR A 252 -39.43 46.13 -21.01
CA THR A 252 -38.76 46.42 -19.72
C THR A 252 -37.25 46.62 -19.85
N ASN A 253 -36.70 46.68 -21.07
CA ASN A 253 -35.25 46.71 -21.30
C ASN A 253 -34.51 45.56 -20.59
N ASN A 254 -34.95 44.33 -20.85
CA ASN A 254 -34.48 43.11 -20.23
C ASN A 254 -34.51 43.13 -18.68
N PHE A 255 -35.55 43.75 -18.11
CA PHE A 255 -35.75 43.90 -16.67
C PHE A 255 -34.62 44.69 -15.98
N HIS A 256 -34.24 45.82 -16.57
CA HIS A 256 -33.23 46.71 -15.99
C HIS A 256 -33.69 47.35 -14.68
N GLU A 257 -32.78 47.57 -13.74
CA GLU A 257 -33.08 48.13 -12.41
C GLU A 257 -33.65 49.55 -12.48
N ASP A 258 -33.19 50.37 -13.41
CA ASP A 258 -33.70 51.74 -13.67
C ASP A 258 -35.19 51.78 -14.08
N ARG A 259 -35.78 50.61 -14.39
CA ARG A 259 -37.21 50.49 -14.72
C ARG A 259 -38.04 50.04 -13.53
N ILE A 260 -37.45 49.79 -12.37
CA ILE A 260 -38.18 49.38 -11.17
C ILE A 260 -39.01 50.57 -10.66
N LEU A 261 -40.31 50.34 -10.50
CA LEU A 261 -41.26 51.28 -9.88
C LEU A 261 -41.43 51.03 -8.38
N GLY A 262 -41.14 49.81 -7.94
CA GLY A 262 -41.20 49.42 -6.53
C GLY A 262 -40.98 47.93 -6.33
N GLN A 263 -40.59 47.55 -5.11
CA GLN A 263 -40.36 46.17 -4.71
C GLN A 263 -41.10 45.88 -3.41
N GLY A 264 -41.88 44.80 -3.40
CA GLY A 264 -42.67 44.39 -2.23
C GLY A 264 -42.80 42.87 -2.11
N GLY A 265 -43.62 42.40 -1.18
CA GLY A 265 -43.78 40.97 -0.87
C GLY A 265 -44.30 40.10 -2.03
N GLN A 266 -44.85 40.69 -3.08
CA GLN A 266 -45.35 40.01 -4.29
C GLN A 266 -44.38 40.14 -5.49
N GLY A 267 -43.19 40.71 -5.28
CA GLY A 267 -42.16 40.85 -6.29
C GLY A 267 -41.83 42.30 -6.68
N THR A 268 -41.06 42.44 -7.75
CA THR A 268 -40.57 43.71 -8.28
C THR A 268 -41.41 44.15 -9.47
N VAL A 269 -41.90 45.39 -9.44
CA VAL A 269 -42.72 45.99 -10.49
C VAL A 269 -41.82 46.79 -11.43
N TYR A 270 -41.86 46.49 -12.73
CA TYR A 270 -41.08 47.18 -13.76
C TYR A 270 -41.97 48.02 -14.68
N LYS A 271 -41.46 49.18 -15.10
CA LYS A 271 -42.07 50.06 -16.11
C LYS A 271 -41.80 49.52 -17.51
N GLY A 272 -42.86 49.10 -18.21
CA GLY A 272 -42.82 48.74 -19.62
C GLY A 272 -43.08 49.95 -20.53
N MET A 273 -42.36 50.06 -21.67
CA MET A 273 -42.71 50.97 -22.76
C MET A 273 -43.19 50.18 -23.97
N SER A 274 -44.36 50.53 -24.51
CA SER A 274 -44.89 49.94 -25.75
C SER A 274 -44.45 50.79 -26.95
N ALA A 275 -44.35 50.20 -28.13
CA ALA A 275 -43.93 50.91 -29.34
C ALA A 275 -44.89 52.04 -29.80
N ASN A 276 -46.07 52.18 -29.18
CA ASN A 276 -47.13 53.13 -29.59
C ASN A 276 -47.43 54.24 -28.57
N GLY A 277 -46.45 54.63 -27.73
CA GLY A 277 -46.59 55.72 -26.76
C GLY A 277 -47.16 55.28 -25.42
#